data_AF-A0A522A776-F1
#
_entry.id   AF-A0A522A776-F1
#
_cell.length_a   1.000
_cell.length_b   1.000
_cell.length_c   1.000
_cell.angle_alpha   90.00
_cell.angle_beta   90.00
_cell.angle_gamma   90.00
#
_symmetry.space_group_name_H-M   'P 1'
#
loop_
_entity.id
_entity.type
_entity.pdbx_description
1 polymer ?
#
loop_
_entity_poly.entity_id
_entity_poly.type
_entity_poly.pdbx_seq_one_letter_code
_entity_poly.pdbx_strand_id
1 'polypeptide(L)'
;MPNNPNLAHIDTWVFDLDNTLYPASAHLFGQIDRRMKAFIARELNLSPDDAHTLQKRYYWEHGTTLRGLMINHNVDADAFLDFVHDIDHAVLAPAPDLMAALQRLPGRKFIYTNGTT
;
A
#
# COMPACT_ATOMS: atom_id res chain seq x y z
N MET A 1 10.28 -34.91 1.59
CA MET A 1 9.49 -33.87 2.29
C MET A 1 10.36 -32.63 2.36
N PRO A 2 9.92 -31.46 1.86
CA PRO A 2 10.70 -30.24 2.05
C PRO A 2 10.82 -29.96 3.56
N ASN A 3 12.01 -29.61 3.98
CA ASN A 3 12.37 -29.36 5.37
C ASN A 3 11.66 -28.06 5.81
N ASN A 4 10.51 -28.17 6.46
CA ASN A 4 9.76 -26.99 6.89
C ASN A 4 10.51 -26.35 8.06
N PRO A 5 10.86 -25.05 8.01
CA PRO A 5 11.62 -24.42 9.09
C PRO A 5 10.84 -24.53 10.42
N ASN A 6 11.55 -24.84 11.51
CA ASN A 6 10.97 -24.83 12.85
C ASN A 6 10.79 -23.38 13.32
N LEU A 7 9.55 -22.88 13.28
CA LEU A 7 9.21 -21.51 13.68
C LEU A 7 8.66 -21.43 15.12
N ALA A 8 8.74 -22.50 15.92
CA ALA A 8 8.16 -22.54 17.27
C ALA A 8 8.78 -21.54 18.26
N HIS A 9 9.99 -21.06 17.98
CA HIS A 9 10.69 -20.05 18.78
C HIS A 9 10.31 -18.61 18.42
N ILE A 10 9.53 -18.41 17.35
CA ILE A 10 9.08 -17.09 16.92
C ILE A 10 7.83 -16.71 17.72
N ASP A 11 7.89 -15.58 18.44
CA ASP A 11 6.79 -15.04 19.25
C ASP A 11 6.18 -13.76 18.69
N THR A 12 6.72 -13.25 17.58
CA THR A 12 6.35 -11.97 16.99
C THR A 12 6.37 -12.07 15.47
N TRP A 13 5.28 -11.67 14.85
CA TRP A 13 5.06 -11.71 13.41
C TRP A 13 4.77 -10.30 12.90
N VAL A 14 5.44 -9.92 11.82
CA VAL A 14 5.20 -8.66 11.12
C VAL A 14 4.63 -9.01 9.76
N PHE A 15 3.47 -8.44 9.44
CA PHE A 15 2.80 -8.61 8.15
C PHE A 15 2.74 -7.28 7.45
N ASP A 16 3.14 -7.28 6.18
CA ASP A 16 2.67 -6.27 5.25
C ASP A 16 1.14 -6.42 5.06
N LEU A 17 0.47 -5.32 4.71
CA LEU A 17 -0.97 -5.29 4.51
C LEU A 17 -1.32 -5.44 3.02
N ASP A 18 -0.78 -4.55 2.21
CA ASP A 18 -1.28 -4.27 0.88
C ASP A 18 -0.85 -5.33 -0.14
N ASN A 19 -1.82 -5.96 -0.82
CA ASN A 19 -1.59 -7.15 -1.65
C ASN A 19 -0.98 -8.36 -0.89
N THR A 20 -0.95 -8.31 0.44
CA THR A 20 -0.42 -9.38 1.31
C THR A 20 -1.55 -10.02 2.12
N LEU A 21 -2.29 -9.23 2.91
CA LEU A 21 -3.45 -9.72 3.70
C LEU A 21 -4.78 -9.61 2.94
N TYR A 22 -4.74 -9.11 1.72
CA TYR A 22 -5.80 -9.23 0.72
C TYR A 22 -5.15 -9.48 -0.66
N PRO A 23 -5.84 -10.17 -1.58
CA PRO A 23 -5.24 -10.47 -2.87
C PRO A 23 -5.19 -9.25 -3.78
N ALA A 24 -4.15 -9.16 -4.63
CA ALA A 24 -4.06 -8.12 -5.65
C ALA A 24 -5.25 -8.09 -6.63
N SER A 25 -5.96 -9.22 -6.77
CA SER A 25 -7.20 -9.33 -7.56
C SER A 25 -8.39 -8.56 -6.95
N ALA A 26 -8.27 -7.99 -5.75
CA ALA A 26 -9.21 -7.01 -5.23
C ALA A 26 -9.12 -5.65 -5.96
N HIS A 27 -8.08 -5.44 -6.77
CA HIS A 27 -7.88 -4.25 -7.62
C HIS A 27 -7.92 -2.89 -6.89
N LEU A 28 -7.66 -2.86 -5.57
CA LEU A 28 -7.58 -1.61 -4.79
C LEU A 28 -6.52 -0.64 -5.36
N PHE A 29 -5.36 -1.16 -5.77
CA PHE A 29 -4.30 -0.35 -6.37
C PHE A 29 -4.69 0.35 -7.67
N GLY A 30 -5.67 -0.18 -8.42
CA GLY A 30 -6.21 0.50 -9.59
C GLY A 30 -7.00 1.77 -9.23
N GLN A 31 -7.63 1.79 -8.05
CA GLN A 31 -8.26 2.98 -7.50
C GLN A 31 -7.21 3.98 -7.00
N ILE A 32 -6.24 3.50 -6.22
CA ILE A 32 -5.13 4.31 -5.69
C ILE A 32 -4.34 4.99 -6.82
N ASP A 33 -3.99 4.27 -7.90
CA ASP A 33 -3.24 4.83 -9.04
C ASP A 33 -4.01 5.97 -9.73
N ARG A 34 -5.33 5.81 -9.90
CA ARG A 34 -6.18 6.86 -10.47
C ARG A 34 -6.21 8.10 -9.58
N ARG A 35 -6.38 7.91 -8.27
CA ARG A 35 -6.40 9.01 -7.30
C ARG A 35 -5.03 9.69 -7.19
N MET A 36 -3.94 8.94 -7.21
CA MET A 36 -2.58 9.46 -7.20
C MET A 36 -2.32 10.38 -8.40
N LYS A 37 -2.68 9.96 -9.62
CA LYS A 37 -2.59 10.81 -10.81
C LYS A 37 -3.45 12.08 -10.68
N ALA A 38 -4.67 11.95 -10.18
CA ALA A 38 -5.56 13.08 -9.98
C ALA A 38 -5.01 14.09 -8.96
N PHE A 39 -4.42 13.60 -7.86
CA PHE A 39 -3.74 14.44 -6.87
C PHE A 39 -2.59 15.21 -7.53
N ILE A 40 -1.69 14.52 -8.22
CA ILE A 40 -0.51 15.12 -8.85
C ILE A 40 -0.90 16.15 -9.90
N ALA A 41 -1.89 15.82 -10.75
CA ALA A 41 -2.42 16.72 -11.77
C ALA A 41 -2.96 18.00 -11.15
N ARG A 42 -3.76 17.88 -10.07
CA ARG A 42 -4.33 19.04 -9.37
C ARG A 42 -3.27 19.86 -8.66
N GLU A 43 -2.41 19.22 -7.87
CA GLU A 43 -1.46 19.87 -6.98
C GLU A 43 -0.39 20.65 -7.75
N LEU A 44 0.02 20.12 -8.92
CA LEU A 44 1.09 20.68 -9.73
C LEU A 44 0.57 21.34 -11.02
N ASN A 45 -0.75 21.44 -11.17
CA ASN A 45 -1.42 21.99 -12.36
C ASN A 45 -0.91 21.35 -13.67
N LEU A 46 -0.85 20.03 -13.69
CA LEU A 46 -0.36 19.22 -14.82
C LEU A 46 -1.50 18.58 -15.59
N SER A 47 -1.25 18.28 -16.87
CA SER A 47 -2.13 17.41 -17.64
C SER A 47 -2.13 15.99 -17.04
N PRO A 48 -3.17 15.16 -17.29
CA PRO A 48 -3.18 13.78 -16.83
C PRO A 48 -1.97 12.95 -17.29
N ASP A 49 -1.48 13.19 -18.50
CA ASP A 49 -0.33 12.48 -19.07
C ASP A 49 0.99 12.92 -18.43
N ASP A 50 1.15 14.21 -18.15
CA ASP A 50 2.32 14.74 -17.44
C ASP A 50 2.34 14.27 -15.98
N ALA A 51 1.17 14.25 -15.33
CA ALA A 51 1.02 13.75 -13.96
C ALA A 51 1.38 12.26 -13.88
N HIS A 52 0.95 11.45 -14.85
CA HIS A 52 1.33 10.04 -14.93
C HIS A 52 2.84 9.85 -15.19
N THR A 53 3.40 10.63 -16.10
CA THR A 53 4.84 10.60 -16.39
C THR A 53 5.65 10.96 -15.14
N LEU A 54 5.23 12.00 -14.42
CA LEU A 54 5.86 12.43 -13.17
C LEU A 54 5.75 11.37 -12.08
N GLN A 55 4.57 10.78 -11.91
CA GLN A 55 4.31 9.70 -10.96
C GLN A 55 5.30 8.55 -11.16
N LYS A 56 5.46 8.08 -12.41
CA LYS A 56 6.39 6.99 -12.74
C LYS A 56 7.84 7.42 -12.53
N ARG A 57 8.23 8.62 -12.98
CA ARG A 57 9.58 9.14 -12.77
C ARG A 57 9.96 9.15 -11.29
N TYR A 58 9.10 9.71 -10.44
CA TYR A 58 9.38 9.76 -9.00
C TYR A 58 9.38 8.40 -8.32
N TYR A 59 8.55 7.47 -8.77
CA TYR A 59 8.65 6.09 -8.32
C TYR A 59 10.04 5.49 -8.61
N TRP A 60 10.55 5.66 -9.85
CA TRP A 60 11.85 5.14 -10.23
C TRP A 60 13.04 5.84 -9.53
N GLU A 61 12.99 7.17 -9.41
CA GLU A 61 14.10 7.97 -8.87
C GLU A 61 14.16 7.97 -7.34
N HIS A 62 13.01 7.85 -6.67
CA HIS A 62 12.92 8.01 -5.21
C HIS A 62 12.41 6.74 -4.49
N GLY A 63 12.06 5.68 -5.21
CA GLY A 63 11.49 4.45 -4.68
C GLY A 63 9.99 4.53 -4.36
N THR A 64 9.46 5.74 -4.13
CA THR A 64 8.01 5.99 -4.05
C THR A 64 7.68 7.34 -4.68
N THR A 65 6.48 7.45 -5.29
CA THR A 65 6.01 8.73 -5.83
C THR A 65 5.87 9.78 -4.73
N LEU A 66 5.35 9.39 -3.55
CA LEU A 66 5.20 10.28 -2.41
C LEU A 66 6.55 10.91 -2.00
N ARG A 67 7.62 10.12 -1.89
CA ARG A 67 8.93 10.66 -1.53
C ARG A 67 9.43 11.70 -2.53
N GLY A 68 9.22 11.46 -3.83
CA GLY A 68 9.53 12.45 -4.86
C GLY A 68 8.71 13.73 -4.75
N LEU A 69 7.42 13.62 -4.44
CA LEU A 69 6.54 14.77 -4.22
C LEU A 69 6.95 15.58 -2.99
N MET A 70 7.32 14.92 -1.89
CA MET A 70 7.81 15.59 -0.68
C MET A 70 9.12 16.35 -0.94
N ILE A 71 10.09 15.70 -1.60
CA ILE A 71 11.41 16.28 -1.85
C ILE A 71 11.34 17.45 -2.84
N ASN A 72 10.61 17.30 -3.94
CA ASN A 72 10.67 18.25 -5.05
C ASN A 72 9.55 19.31 -5.02
N HIS A 73 8.45 19.04 -4.31
CA HIS A 73 7.27 19.90 -4.29
C HIS A 73 6.74 20.21 -2.89
N ASN A 74 7.42 19.73 -1.84
CA ASN A 74 7.04 19.97 -0.44
C ASN A 74 5.59 19.55 -0.14
N VAL A 75 5.11 18.50 -0.83
CA VAL A 75 3.79 17.90 -0.60
C VAL A 75 3.75 17.31 0.79
N ASP A 76 2.67 17.62 1.52
CA ASP A 76 2.37 17.02 2.82
C ASP A 76 2.00 15.54 2.66
N ALA A 77 2.63 14.69 3.47
CA ALA A 77 2.48 13.25 3.35
C ALA A 77 1.08 12.78 3.76
N ASP A 78 0.53 13.34 4.84
CA ASP A 78 -0.77 12.94 5.37
C ASP A 78 -1.88 13.35 4.38
N ALA A 79 -1.85 14.58 3.88
CA ALA A 79 -2.79 15.05 2.87
C ALA A 79 -2.75 14.22 1.57
N PHE A 80 -1.56 13.79 1.14
CA PHE A 80 -1.43 12.90 -0.01
C PHE A 80 -2.01 11.52 0.28
N LEU A 81 -1.61 10.92 1.40
CA LEU A 81 -2.00 9.55 1.76
C LEU A 81 -3.51 9.46 2.02
N ASP A 82 -4.10 10.40 2.74
CA ASP A 82 -5.54 10.50 2.95
C ASP A 82 -6.28 10.60 1.62
N PHE A 83 -5.78 11.44 0.71
CA PHE A 83 -6.40 11.58 -0.60
C PHE A 83 -6.31 10.30 -1.42
N VAL A 84 -5.17 9.62 -1.49
CA VAL A 84 -5.02 8.43 -2.37
C VAL A 84 -5.63 7.16 -1.79
N HIS A 85 -5.80 7.08 -0.46
CA HIS A 85 -6.42 5.94 0.24
C HIS A 85 -7.93 6.07 0.46
N ASP A 86 -8.54 7.21 0.12
CA ASP A 86 -10.00 7.35 0.05
C ASP A 86 -10.56 6.58 -1.17
N ILE A 87 -10.61 5.26 -1.04
CA ILE A 87 -11.03 4.31 -2.08
C ILE A 87 -12.18 3.43 -1.59
N ASP A 88 -12.89 2.80 -2.54
CA ASP A 88 -13.96 1.87 -2.22
C ASP A 88 -13.37 0.52 -1.77
N HIS A 89 -13.58 0.19 -0.50
CA HIS A 89 -13.16 -1.06 0.12
C HIS A 89 -14.22 -2.16 0.04
N ALA A 90 -15.43 -1.89 -0.47
CA ALA A 90 -16.50 -2.88 -0.57
C ALA A 90 -16.16 -4.07 -1.50
N VAL A 91 -15.13 -3.92 -2.33
CA VAL A 91 -14.57 -4.99 -3.17
C VAL A 91 -13.83 -6.07 -2.38
N LEU A 92 -13.53 -5.84 -1.09
CA LEU A 92 -12.88 -6.82 -0.22
C LEU A 92 -13.90 -7.83 0.31
N ALA A 93 -13.69 -9.10 -0.05
CA ALA A 93 -14.42 -10.21 0.53
C ALA A 93 -13.77 -10.65 1.86
N PRO A 94 -14.57 -11.08 2.85
CA PRO A 94 -14.02 -11.74 4.04
C PRO A 94 -13.15 -12.96 3.67
N ALA A 95 -12.01 -13.10 4.34
CA ALA A 95 -11.06 -14.19 4.13
C ALA A 95 -10.94 -15.11 5.37
N PRO A 96 -11.95 -15.97 5.65
CA PRO A 96 -11.97 -16.79 6.86
C PRO A 96 -10.78 -17.76 6.96
N ASP A 97 -10.30 -18.29 5.83
CA ASP A 97 -9.15 -19.19 5.80
C ASP A 97 -7.83 -18.47 6.16
N LEU A 98 -7.67 -17.21 5.71
CA LEU A 98 -6.54 -16.37 6.11
C LEU A 98 -6.60 -16.09 7.61
N MET A 99 -7.78 -15.73 8.13
CA MET A 99 -7.96 -15.52 9.57
C MET A 99 -7.58 -16.79 10.37
N ALA A 100 -8.06 -17.96 9.95
CA ALA A 100 -7.72 -19.23 10.59
C ALA A 100 -6.21 -19.56 10.49
N ALA A 101 -5.56 -19.22 9.39
CA ALA A 101 -4.11 -19.35 9.24
C ALA A 101 -3.35 -18.44 10.20
N LEU A 102 -3.73 -17.16 10.28
CA LEU A 102 -3.13 -16.18 11.19
C LEU A 102 -3.30 -16.62 12.65
N GLN A 103 -4.49 -17.10 13.04
CA GLN A 103 -4.77 -17.56 14.40
C GLN A 103 -3.89 -18.74 14.85
N ARG A 104 -3.40 -19.57 13.92
CA ARG A 104 -2.49 -20.69 14.22
C ARG A 104 -1.07 -20.25 14.52
N LEU A 105 -0.70 -19.00 14.19
CA LEU A 105 0.63 -18.47 14.49
C LEU A 105 0.71 -18.07 15.97
N PRO A 106 1.70 -18.55 16.74
CA PRO A 106 1.84 -18.20 18.15
C PRO A 106 2.27 -16.74 18.31
N GLY A 107 2.00 -16.16 19.48
CA GLY A 107 2.51 -14.83 19.81
C GLY A 107 1.85 -13.66 19.07
N ARG A 108 2.53 -12.51 19.09
CA ARG A 108 2.02 -11.20 18.68
C ARG A 108 2.08 -11.03 17.16
N LYS A 109 1.13 -10.28 16.61
CA LYS A 109 1.01 -10.02 15.18
C LYS A 109 0.88 -8.52 14.99
N PHE A 110 1.75 -7.95 14.19
CA PHE A 110 1.78 -6.54 13.86
C PHE A 110 1.55 -6.37 12.37
N ILE A 111 0.76 -5.37 12.01
CA ILE A 111 0.70 -4.88 10.63
C ILE A 111 1.78 -3.79 10.51
N TYR A 112 2.60 -3.90 9.49
CA TYR A 112 3.58 -2.88 9.11
C TYR A 112 3.34 -2.52 7.65
N THR A 113 2.68 -1.38 7.44
CA THR A 113 2.25 -0.88 6.13
C THR A 113 2.70 0.58 5.94
N ASN A 114 2.74 1.02 4.69
CA ASN A 114 2.91 2.42 4.33
C ASN A 114 1.58 3.21 4.37
N GLY A 115 0.45 2.55 4.66
CA GLY A 115 -0.85 3.21 4.84
C GLY A 115 -0.92 4.07 6.10
N THR A 116 -1.83 5.04 6.09
CA THR A 116 -2.13 5.92 7.24
C THR A 116 -3.31 5.38 8.06
N THR A 117 -3.50 5.94 9.25
CA THR A 117 -4.57 5.59 10.22
C THR A 117 -5.75 6.52 10.15
#